data_AF-A0A2Z3H599-F1
#
_entry.id   AF-A0A2Z3H599-F1
#
_cell.length_a   1.000
_cell.length_b   1.000
_cell.length_c   1.000
_cell.angle_alpha   90.00
_cell.angle_beta   90.00
_cell.angle_gamma   90.00
#
_symmetry.space_group_name_H-M   'P 1'
#
loop_
_entity.id
_entity.type
_entity.pdbx_description
1 polymer ?
#
loop_
_entity_poly.entity_id
_entity_poly.type
_entity_poly.pdbx_seq_one_letter_code
_entity_poly.pdbx_strand_id
1 'polypeptide(L)'
;MSNAAPVLPTPVTAADDSLGIDRAFVLQMAKMPLLALAWLAAAVAAHFLWAAVWPEGLNGGPLVVICVGMVLAAVIDGWALKVPNWLTMPLVLSGWMLGGLHDLGVPVDAGTGGLALAVLGTVFGFALLLPMLAIGGVGAGDVKMQMGFGAWVGAFFGTGGTTAVTGTPLHGMSVVFGAFCFGAVVGGAFGLIIILIRRQFKQNAGIVREIMSDLHMFGTGQVSAASKRAHDRRSRWTKLPYGIPLCVGFLLYLGYKLLLVG
;
A
#
# COMPACT_ATOMS: atom_id res chain seq x y z
N MET A 1 6.45 72.07 2.02
CA MET A 1 7.54 71.22 2.56
C MET A 1 6.98 69.82 2.71
N SER A 2 7.23 68.96 1.71
CA SER A 2 6.72 67.59 1.67
C SER A 2 7.81 66.67 2.26
N ASN A 3 7.55 66.12 3.44
CA ASN A 3 8.44 65.14 4.06
C ASN A 3 8.11 63.75 3.49
N ALA A 4 8.82 63.36 2.42
CA ALA A 4 8.82 61.97 1.98
C ALA A 4 9.71 61.15 2.93
N ALA A 5 9.13 60.14 3.58
CA ALA A 5 9.87 59.20 4.41
C ALA A 5 10.84 58.35 3.57
N PRO A 6 12.04 58.01 4.08
CA PRO A 6 12.99 57.18 3.36
C PRO A 6 12.46 55.74 3.24
N VAL A 7 12.41 55.22 2.02
CA VAL A 7 12.07 53.83 1.74
C VAL A 7 13.23 52.96 2.22
N LEU A 8 13.01 52.16 3.26
CA LEU A 8 13.98 51.15 3.71
C LEU A 8 14.08 50.05 2.64
N PRO A 9 15.28 49.56 2.32
CA PRO A 9 15.44 48.42 1.42
C PRO A 9 14.77 47.19 2.04
N THR A 10 13.90 46.55 1.25
CA THR A 10 13.28 45.27 1.59
C THR A 10 14.39 44.26 1.88
N PRO A 11 14.37 43.53 3.01
CA PRO A 11 15.35 42.48 3.25
C PRO A 11 15.22 41.44 2.14
N VAL A 12 16.32 41.22 1.43
CA VAL A 12 16.46 40.11 0.48
C VAL A 12 16.24 38.84 1.30
N THR A 13 15.09 38.19 1.11
CA THR A 13 14.84 36.86 1.65
C THR A 13 15.93 35.93 1.14
N ALA A 14 16.72 35.44 2.09
CA ALA A 14 17.80 34.51 1.85
C ALA A 14 17.28 33.17 1.30
N ALA A 15 18.15 32.56 0.50
CA ALA A 15 18.10 31.22 -0.08
C ALA A 15 17.15 31.06 -1.28
N ASP A 16 17.75 31.32 -2.43
CA ASP A 16 17.40 30.82 -3.75
C ASP A 16 17.22 29.28 -3.72
N ASP A 17 16.00 28.80 -3.92
CA ASP A 17 15.59 27.41 -4.14
C ASP A 17 16.10 26.94 -5.53
N SER A 18 17.42 26.96 -5.74
CA SER A 18 18.03 26.80 -7.07
C SER A 18 17.88 25.40 -7.71
N LEU A 19 17.22 24.46 -7.02
CA LEU A 19 16.90 23.13 -7.56
C LEU A 19 15.40 22.90 -7.78
N GLY A 20 14.50 23.79 -7.33
CA GLY A 20 13.04 23.55 -7.41
C GLY A 20 12.57 22.29 -6.68
N ILE A 21 13.44 21.64 -5.90
CA ILE A 21 13.14 20.45 -5.10
C ILE A 21 12.96 20.92 -3.66
N ASP A 22 11.74 20.76 -3.16
CA ASP A 22 11.38 21.09 -1.77
C ASP A 22 12.32 20.38 -0.78
N ARG A 23 12.99 21.15 0.08
CA ARG A 23 13.87 20.64 1.15
C ARG A 23 13.17 19.59 2.01
N ALA A 24 11.87 19.73 2.25
CA ALA A 24 11.08 18.75 2.98
C ALA A 24 11.00 17.39 2.25
N PHE A 25 10.90 17.42 0.92
CA PHE A 25 10.93 16.23 0.08
C PHE A 25 12.32 15.56 0.12
N VAL A 26 13.41 16.32 0.03
CA VAL A 26 14.78 15.77 0.14
C VAL A 26 15.02 15.12 1.50
N LEU A 27 14.64 15.81 2.59
CA LEU A 27 14.75 15.27 3.94
C LEU A 27 13.89 14.02 4.12
N GLN A 28 12.72 13.97 3.50
CA GLN A 28 11.90 12.76 3.49
C GLN A 28 12.60 11.63 2.74
N MET A 29 13.17 11.89 1.55
CA MET A 29 13.90 10.89 0.78
C MET A 29 15.12 10.35 1.53
N ALA A 30 15.86 11.21 2.22
CA ALA A 30 17.02 10.82 3.02
C ALA A 30 16.64 9.90 4.20
N LYS A 31 15.43 10.03 4.76
CA LYS A 31 14.94 9.17 5.85
C LYS A 31 14.42 7.83 5.37
N MET A 32 14.07 7.68 4.09
CA MET A 32 13.45 6.45 3.59
C MET A 32 14.33 5.19 3.76
N PRO A 33 15.64 5.22 3.44
CA PRO A 33 16.49 4.05 3.64
C PRO A 33 16.61 3.66 5.12
N LEU A 34 16.68 4.64 6.03
CA LEU A 34 16.74 4.39 7.47
C LEU A 34 15.46 3.76 7.98
N LEU A 35 14.30 4.24 7.54
CA LEU A 35 13.01 3.63 7.88
C LEU A 35 12.87 2.23 7.28
N ALA A 36 13.36 2.00 6.07
CA ALA A 36 13.35 0.67 5.44
C ALA A 36 14.25 -0.31 6.21
N LEU A 37 15.44 0.13 6.62
CA LEU A 37 16.33 -0.62 7.49
C LEU A 37 15.66 -0.93 8.84
N ALA A 38 14.91 0.00 9.41
CA ALA A 38 14.17 -0.25 10.66
C ALA A 38 13.11 -1.34 10.49
N TRP A 39 12.35 -1.33 9.39
CA TRP A 39 11.38 -2.39 9.08
C TRP A 39 12.04 -3.74 8.86
N LEU A 40 13.16 -3.76 8.13
CA LEU A 40 13.94 -4.97 7.92
C LEU A 40 14.51 -5.52 9.24
N ALA A 41 15.13 -4.67 10.06
CA ALA A 41 15.64 -5.04 11.37
C ALA A 41 14.54 -5.57 12.29
N ALA A 42 13.35 -4.97 12.25
CA ALA A 42 12.19 -5.45 12.98
C ALA A 42 11.76 -6.85 12.52
N ALA A 43 11.78 -7.15 11.22
CA ALA A 43 11.48 -8.48 10.71
C ALA A 43 12.54 -9.52 11.09
N VAL A 44 13.82 -9.17 11.05
CA VAL A 44 14.91 -10.04 11.52
C VAL A 44 14.75 -10.33 13.02
N ALA A 45 14.51 -9.30 13.83
CA ALA A 45 14.26 -9.47 15.25
C ALA A 45 13.02 -10.33 15.50
N ALA A 46 11.93 -10.10 14.78
CA ALA A 46 10.72 -10.89 14.88
C ALA A 46 10.94 -12.35 14.47
N HIS A 47 11.78 -12.62 13.46
CA HIS A 47 12.16 -13.97 13.06
C HIS A 47 12.85 -14.73 14.20
N PHE A 48 13.86 -14.11 14.83
CA PHE A 48 14.58 -14.72 15.95
C PHE A 48 13.71 -14.88 17.19
N LEU A 49 12.88 -13.87 17.53
CA LEU A 49 11.95 -13.96 18.64
C LEU A 49 10.91 -15.06 18.42
N TRP A 50 10.39 -15.19 17.20
CA TRP A 50 9.46 -16.26 16.84
C TRP A 50 10.10 -17.63 17.00
N ALA A 51 11.33 -17.81 16.50
CA ALA A 51 12.05 -19.07 16.62
C ALA A 51 12.31 -19.46 18.10
N ALA A 52 12.52 -18.47 18.97
CA ALA A 52 12.70 -18.70 20.40
C ALA A 52 11.40 -19.08 21.13
N VAL A 53 10.27 -18.48 20.74
CA VAL A 53 8.96 -18.73 21.39
C VAL A 53 8.26 -19.96 20.80
N TRP A 54 8.40 -20.17 19.50
CA TRP A 54 7.70 -21.19 18.73
C TRP A 54 8.66 -21.81 17.70
N PRO A 55 9.49 -22.80 18.11
CA PRO A 55 10.56 -23.34 17.27
C PRO A 55 10.07 -24.26 16.14
N GLU A 56 8.85 -24.80 16.25
CA GLU A 56 8.32 -25.76 15.27
C GLU A 56 7.31 -25.14 14.29
N GLY A 57 7.38 -25.53 13.03
CA GLY A 57 6.47 -25.07 11.99
C GLY A 57 6.92 -23.78 11.29
N LEU A 58 5.96 -23.05 10.71
CA LEU A 58 6.24 -21.86 9.92
C LEU A 58 6.66 -20.69 10.81
N ASN A 59 7.83 -20.12 10.55
CA ASN A 59 8.25 -18.88 11.21
C ASN A 59 7.53 -17.67 10.60
N GLY A 60 6.45 -17.25 11.25
CA GLY A 60 5.61 -16.12 10.82
C GLY A 60 6.09 -14.75 11.27
N GLY A 61 7.25 -14.64 11.94
CA GLY A 61 7.75 -13.38 12.51
C GLY A 61 7.78 -12.20 11.52
N PRO A 62 8.42 -12.34 10.35
CA PRO A 62 8.42 -11.30 9.31
C PRO A 62 7.01 -10.94 8.80
N LEU A 63 6.11 -11.92 8.71
CA LEU A 63 4.72 -11.69 8.29
C LEU A 63 3.96 -10.84 9.31
N VAL A 64 4.20 -11.02 10.61
CA VAL A 64 3.61 -10.17 11.64
C VAL A 64 4.07 -8.72 11.50
N VAL A 65 5.35 -8.50 11.17
CA VAL A 65 5.89 -7.14 10.97
C VAL A 65 5.20 -6.42 9.81
N ILE A 66 5.03 -7.08 8.66
CA ILE A 66 4.27 -6.47 7.56
C ILE A 66 2.80 -6.28 7.91
N CYS A 67 2.18 -7.20 8.66
CA CYS A 67 0.80 -7.04 9.14
C CYS A 67 0.66 -5.80 10.05
N VAL A 68 1.60 -5.56 10.95
CA VAL A 68 1.65 -4.34 11.79
C VAL A 68 1.80 -3.10 10.91
N GLY A 69 2.65 -3.14 9.88
CA GLY A 69 2.79 -2.06 8.90
C GLY A 69 1.50 -1.76 8.14
N MET A 70 0.76 -2.79 7.73
CA MET A 70 -0.55 -2.66 7.08
C MET A 70 -1.60 -2.05 8.01
N VAL A 71 -1.67 -2.53 9.26
CA VAL A 71 -2.59 -1.99 10.26
C VAL A 71 -2.26 -0.52 10.55
N LEU A 72 -0.98 -0.18 10.69
CA LEU A 72 -0.56 1.21 10.88
C LEU A 72 -0.99 2.10 9.71
N ALA A 73 -0.80 1.63 8.47
CA ALA A 73 -1.24 2.36 7.27
C ALA A 73 -2.77 2.54 7.24
N ALA A 74 -3.53 1.49 7.59
CA ALA A 74 -4.98 1.53 7.65
C ALA A 74 -5.52 2.45 8.75
N VAL A 75 -4.89 2.49 9.93
CA VAL A 75 -5.25 3.40 11.02
C VAL A 75 -5.01 4.85 10.62
N ILE A 76 -3.87 5.14 9.98
CA ILE A 76 -3.57 6.49 9.48
C ILE A 76 -4.55 6.87 8.37
N ASP A 77 -4.92 5.95 7.47
CA ASP A 77 -5.95 6.20 6.47
C ASP A 77 -7.32 6.47 7.10
N GLY A 78 -7.70 5.72 8.13
CA GLY A 78 -8.93 5.94 8.88
C GLY A 78 -9.04 7.32 9.52
N TRP A 79 -7.91 7.83 10.04
CA TRP A 79 -7.87 9.10 10.75
C TRP A 79 -7.62 10.31 9.84
N ALA A 80 -6.67 10.21 8.91
CA ALA A 80 -6.22 11.30 8.05
C ALA A 80 -6.78 11.25 6.62
N LEU A 81 -7.52 10.18 6.26
CA LEU A 81 -8.03 9.91 4.90
C LEU A 81 -6.94 9.96 3.81
N LYS A 82 -5.70 9.68 4.23
CA LYS A 82 -4.50 9.73 3.38
C LYS A 82 -3.39 8.90 4.01
N VAL A 83 -2.97 7.85 3.29
CA VAL A 83 -1.76 7.09 3.65
C VAL A 83 -0.49 7.89 3.31
N PRO A 84 0.45 8.06 4.26
CA PRO A 84 1.65 8.84 4.03
C PRO A 84 2.74 8.07 3.27
N ASN A 85 3.44 8.76 2.37
CA ASN A 85 4.55 8.18 1.60
C ASN A 85 5.73 7.76 2.49
N TRP A 86 5.94 8.43 3.64
CA TRP A 86 7.02 8.08 4.56
C TRP A 86 6.81 6.70 5.21
N LEU A 87 5.61 6.14 5.17
CA LEU A 87 5.33 4.79 5.64
C LEU A 87 5.39 3.77 4.49
N THR A 88 4.70 4.04 3.38
CA THR A 88 4.55 3.06 2.29
C THR A 88 5.81 2.89 1.46
N MET A 89 6.56 3.96 1.20
CA MET A 89 7.79 3.86 0.40
C MET A 89 8.88 3.07 1.12
N PRO A 90 9.17 3.30 2.42
CA PRO A 90 10.09 2.45 3.16
C PRO A 90 9.63 1.00 3.29
N LEU A 91 8.31 0.76 3.30
CA LEU A 91 7.78 -0.59 3.34
C LEU A 91 8.03 -1.35 2.02
N VAL A 92 7.85 -0.70 0.87
CA VAL A 92 8.25 -1.25 -0.44
C VAL A 92 9.76 -1.51 -0.45
N LEU A 93 10.55 -0.51 -0.07
CA LEU A 93 12.01 -0.60 -0.10
C LEU A 93 12.53 -1.71 0.82
N SER A 94 11.98 -1.86 2.02
CA SER A 94 12.35 -2.94 2.94
C SER A 94 12.01 -4.32 2.39
N GLY A 95 10.88 -4.48 1.68
CA GLY A 95 10.55 -5.74 1.00
C GLY A 95 11.55 -6.08 -0.12
N TRP A 96 12.02 -5.07 -0.87
CA TRP A 96 13.09 -5.27 -1.85
C TRP A 96 14.42 -5.60 -1.20
N MET A 97 14.77 -4.92 -0.11
CA MET A 97 15.99 -5.22 0.66
C MET A 97 15.96 -6.65 1.21
N LEU A 98 14.81 -7.09 1.72
CA LEU A 98 14.61 -8.46 2.19
C LEU A 98 14.85 -9.47 1.06
N GLY A 99 14.19 -9.28 -0.10
CA GLY A 99 14.41 -10.14 -1.26
C GLY A 99 15.85 -10.09 -1.79
N GLY A 100 16.51 -8.94 -1.75
CA GLY A 100 17.93 -8.82 -2.11
C GLY A 100 18.85 -9.58 -1.16
N LEU A 101 18.54 -9.61 0.14
CA LEU A 101 19.29 -10.41 1.11
C LEU A 101 19.10 -11.92 0.91
N HIS A 102 17.91 -12.35 0.50
CA HIS A 102 17.65 -13.73 0.10
C HIS A 102 18.48 -14.14 -1.12
N ASP A 103 18.55 -13.30 -2.16
CA ASP A 103 19.37 -13.56 -3.35
C ASP A 103 20.87 -13.61 -3.03
N LEU A 104 21.31 -12.86 -2.00
CA LEU A 104 22.68 -12.91 -1.47
C LEU A 104 22.93 -14.10 -0.53
N GLY A 105 21.93 -14.94 -0.28
CA GLY A 105 22.04 -16.11 0.61
C GLY A 105 22.20 -15.76 2.09
N VAL A 106 21.84 -14.53 2.50
CA VAL A 106 21.90 -14.12 3.90
C VAL A 106 20.65 -14.65 4.62
N PRO A 107 20.78 -15.50 5.66
CA PRO A 107 19.64 -16.08 6.37
C PRO A 107 19.04 -15.07 7.35
N VAL A 108 18.33 -14.08 6.81
CA VAL A 108 17.68 -13.02 7.60
C VAL A 108 16.28 -13.39 8.10
N ASP A 109 15.62 -14.32 7.41
CA ASP A 109 14.37 -14.93 7.85
C ASP A 109 14.14 -16.31 7.20
N ALA A 110 12.93 -16.86 7.35
CA ALA A 110 12.52 -18.14 6.77
C ALA A 110 12.01 -18.03 5.31
N GLY A 111 12.01 -16.84 4.72
CA GLY A 111 11.49 -16.62 3.37
C GLY A 111 12.35 -17.27 2.29
N THR A 112 11.70 -17.76 1.23
CA THR A 112 12.37 -18.39 0.08
C THR A 112 12.21 -17.60 -1.21
N GLY A 113 11.76 -16.35 -1.12
CA GLY A 113 11.68 -15.47 -2.29
C GLY A 113 13.02 -14.82 -2.61
N GLY A 114 12.96 -13.75 -3.40
CA GLY A 114 14.13 -13.04 -3.89
C GLY A 114 13.76 -11.64 -4.37
N LEU A 115 14.74 -10.84 -4.78
CA LEU A 115 14.52 -9.46 -5.22
C LEU A 115 13.59 -9.41 -6.43
N ALA A 116 13.77 -10.32 -7.38
CA ALA A 116 12.93 -10.39 -8.58
C ALA A 116 11.45 -10.63 -8.23
N LEU A 117 11.18 -11.53 -7.28
CA LEU A 117 9.81 -11.82 -6.83
C LEU A 117 9.23 -10.68 -5.98
N ALA A 118 10.05 -9.99 -5.18
CA ALA A 118 9.65 -8.79 -4.46
C ALA A 118 9.25 -7.66 -5.42
N VAL A 119 10.06 -7.40 -6.45
CA VAL A 119 9.76 -6.40 -7.48
C VAL A 119 8.52 -6.80 -8.28
N LEU A 120 8.42 -8.06 -8.72
CA LEU A 120 7.23 -8.56 -9.41
C LEU A 120 5.98 -8.43 -8.54
N GLY A 121 6.07 -8.74 -7.25
CA GLY A 121 4.95 -8.60 -6.31
C GLY A 121 4.52 -7.15 -6.13
N THR A 122 5.48 -6.23 -6.15
CA THR A 122 5.23 -4.78 -6.13
C THR A 122 4.48 -4.33 -7.38
N VAL A 123 4.98 -4.72 -8.56
CA VAL A 123 4.38 -4.38 -9.87
C VAL A 123 3.00 -5.01 -9.99
N PHE A 124 2.84 -6.26 -9.55
CA PHE A 124 1.57 -6.96 -9.59
C PHE A 124 0.54 -6.32 -8.64
N GLY A 125 0.94 -5.96 -7.42
CA GLY A 125 0.10 -5.20 -6.49
C GLY A 125 -0.34 -3.85 -7.07
N PHE A 126 0.57 -3.13 -7.73
CA PHE A 126 0.23 -1.91 -8.46
C PHE A 126 -0.77 -2.17 -9.60
N ALA A 127 -0.52 -3.18 -10.42
CA ALA A 127 -1.34 -3.52 -11.58
C ALA A 127 -2.78 -3.87 -11.20
N LEU A 128 -2.99 -4.55 -10.06
CA LEU A 128 -4.33 -4.91 -9.57
C LEU A 128 -5.19 -3.69 -9.23
N LEU A 129 -4.58 -2.64 -8.65
CA LEU A 129 -5.30 -1.41 -8.29
C LEU A 129 -5.26 -0.32 -9.36
N LEU A 130 -4.46 -0.49 -10.42
CA LEU A 130 -4.33 0.49 -11.49
C LEU A 130 -5.67 0.85 -12.16
N PRO A 131 -6.56 -0.10 -12.53
CA PRO A 131 -7.85 0.24 -13.11
C PRO A 131 -8.70 1.08 -12.16
N MET A 132 -8.69 0.72 -10.86
CA MET A 132 -9.45 1.42 -9.83
C MET A 132 -8.89 2.83 -9.56
N LEU A 133 -7.56 2.99 -9.63
CA LEU A 133 -6.90 4.28 -9.52
C LEU A 133 -7.25 5.19 -10.70
N ALA A 134 -7.28 4.64 -11.92
CA ALA A 134 -7.56 5.38 -13.14
C ALA A 134 -9.00 5.92 -13.20
N ILE A 135 -9.97 5.22 -12.62
CA ILE A 135 -11.36 5.69 -12.45
C ILE A 135 -11.57 6.51 -11.16
N GLY A 136 -10.49 6.84 -10.43
CA GLY A 136 -10.55 7.62 -9.19
C GLY A 136 -11.25 6.93 -8.02
N GLY A 137 -11.44 5.60 -8.09
CA GLY A 137 -12.11 4.80 -7.08
C GLY A 137 -11.29 4.53 -5.83
N VAL A 138 -9.97 4.63 -5.92
CA VAL A 138 -9.02 4.37 -4.81
C VAL A 138 -7.95 5.47 -4.73
N GLY A 139 -7.40 5.72 -3.55
CA GLY A 139 -6.34 6.69 -3.35
C GLY A 139 -4.97 6.18 -3.80
N ALA A 140 -4.08 7.08 -4.24
CA ALA A 140 -2.69 6.73 -4.53
C ALA A 140 -1.93 6.19 -3.31
N GLY A 141 -2.40 6.50 -2.09
CA GLY A 141 -1.87 5.93 -0.85
C GLY A 141 -2.12 4.43 -0.73
N ASP A 142 -3.34 3.99 -1.02
CA ASP A 142 -3.75 2.58 -0.94
C ASP A 142 -2.99 1.72 -1.96
N VAL A 143 -2.77 2.27 -3.16
CA VAL A 143 -1.95 1.60 -4.19
C VAL A 143 -0.54 1.37 -3.69
N LYS A 144 0.08 2.37 -3.05
CA LYS A 144 1.43 2.21 -2.47
C LYS A 144 1.46 1.23 -1.30
N MET A 145 0.39 1.16 -0.52
CA MET A 145 0.24 0.17 0.54
C MET A 145 0.18 -1.25 -0.05
N GLN A 146 -0.62 -1.47 -1.09
CA GLN A 146 -0.69 -2.75 -1.83
C GLN A 146 0.66 -3.11 -2.47
N MET A 147 1.38 -2.13 -3.01
CA MET A 147 2.74 -2.32 -3.52
C MET A 147 3.70 -2.78 -2.42
N GLY A 148 3.64 -2.17 -1.23
CA GLY A 148 4.46 -2.55 -0.08
C GLY A 148 4.15 -3.97 0.41
N PHE A 149 2.86 -4.30 0.51
CA PHE A 149 2.42 -5.67 0.80
C PHE A 149 2.93 -6.66 -0.25
N GLY A 150 2.79 -6.34 -1.54
CA GLY A 150 3.25 -7.17 -2.64
C GLY A 150 4.77 -7.39 -2.64
N ALA A 151 5.54 -6.36 -2.30
CA ALA A 151 7.00 -6.46 -2.15
C ALA A 151 7.40 -7.49 -1.09
N TRP A 152 6.80 -7.38 0.10
CA TRP A 152 7.06 -8.28 1.23
C TRP A 152 6.58 -9.69 0.96
N VAL A 153 5.37 -9.85 0.41
CA VAL A 153 4.81 -11.17 0.09
C VAL A 153 5.63 -11.86 -1.00
N GLY A 154 6.10 -11.12 -2.00
CA GLY A 154 7.00 -11.65 -3.03
C GLY A 154 8.34 -12.11 -2.46
N ALA A 155 8.93 -11.35 -1.55
CA ALA A 155 10.17 -11.72 -0.85
C ALA A 155 9.96 -12.91 0.11
N PHE A 156 8.90 -12.91 0.90
CA PHE A 156 8.70 -13.92 1.94
C PHE A 156 8.20 -15.25 1.38
N PHE A 157 7.14 -15.27 0.58
CA PHE A 157 6.54 -16.52 0.09
C PHE A 157 7.25 -17.08 -1.15
N GLY A 158 7.90 -16.21 -1.94
CA GLY A 158 8.58 -16.61 -3.15
C GLY A 158 7.67 -17.41 -4.11
N THR A 159 8.17 -18.56 -4.56
CA THR A 159 7.43 -19.51 -5.40
C THR A 159 6.61 -20.54 -4.62
N GLY A 160 6.59 -20.46 -3.27
CA GLY A 160 5.85 -21.38 -2.39
C GLY A 160 6.71 -22.23 -1.46
N GLY A 161 8.05 -22.14 -1.55
CA GLY A 161 8.97 -22.91 -0.71
C GLY A 161 8.77 -22.68 0.79
N THR A 162 8.57 -21.43 1.19
CA THR A 162 8.39 -21.02 2.59
C THR A 162 7.26 -21.74 3.34
N THR A 163 6.19 -22.10 2.62
CA THR A 163 4.98 -22.72 3.19
C THR A 163 4.84 -24.18 2.80
N ALA A 164 5.87 -24.79 2.20
CA ALA A 164 5.87 -26.22 1.92
C ALA A 164 5.71 -27.07 3.20
N VAL A 165 6.24 -26.57 4.33
CA VAL A 165 6.12 -27.21 5.65
C VAL A 165 4.68 -27.29 6.16
N THR A 166 3.79 -26.41 5.69
CA THR A 166 2.37 -26.38 6.07
C THR A 166 1.49 -27.20 5.11
N GLY A 167 2.10 -28.01 4.21
CA GLY A 167 1.37 -28.85 3.26
C GLY A 167 0.64 -28.12 2.14
N THR A 168 0.53 -26.78 2.19
CA THR A 168 -0.07 -25.97 1.12
C THR A 168 0.92 -24.91 0.63
N PRO A 169 1.67 -25.16 -0.46
CA PRO A 169 2.62 -24.17 -0.97
C PRO A 169 1.88 -22.93 -1.48
N LEU A 170 2.25 -21.77 -0.94
CA LEU A 170 1.67 -20.47 -1.29
C LEU A 170 2.64 -19.64 -2.10
N HIS A 171 2.32 -19.48 -3.38
CA HIS A 171 3.07 -18.59 -4.26
C HIS A 171 2.80 -17.12 -3.90
N GLY A 172 3.83 -16.27 -3.85
CA GLY A 172 3.66 -14.86 -3.46
C GLY A 172 2.59 -14.12 -4.28
N MET A 173 2.58 -14.29 -5.60
CA MET A 173 1.54 -13.67 -6.46
C MET A 173 0.11 -14.15 -6.13
N SER A 174 -0.08 -15.43 -5.80
CA SER A 174 -1.42 -15.93 -5.44
C SER A 174 -1.86 -15.37 -4.10
N VAL A 175 -0.93 -15.14 -3.18
CA VAL A 175 -1.19 -14.44 -1.92
C VAL A 175 -1.60 -13.00 -2.17
N VAL A 176 -0.89 -12.26 -3.02
CA VAL A 176 -1.24 -10.87 -3.37
C VAL A 176 -2.63 -10.80 -4.02
N PHE A 177 -2.92 -11.68 -4.98
CA PHE A 177 -4.21 -11.73 -5.64
C PHE A 177 -5.35 -12.13 -4.69
N GLY A 178 -5.15 -13.17 -3.89
CA GLY A 178 -6.15 -13.64 -2.93
C GLY A 178 -6.47 -12.59 -1.86
N ALA A 179 -5.44 -11.93 -1.33
CA ALA A 179 -5.57 -10.81 -0.41
C ALA A 179 -6.35 -9.63 -1.04
N PHE A 180 -6.07 -9.31 -2.30
CA PHE A 180 -6.83 -8.31 -3.06
C PHE A 180 -8.31 -8.70 -3.22
N CYS A 181 -8.61 -9.96 -3.58
CA CYS A 181 -9.98 -10.46 -3.70
C CYS A 181 -10.74 -10.36 -2.37
N PHE A 182 -10.11 -10.77 -1.26
CA PHE A 182 -10.70 -10.60 0.08
C PHE A 182 -10.92 -9.12 0.40
N GLY A 183 -9.95 -8.26 0.09
CA GLY A 183 -10.08 -6.80 0.24
C GLY A 183 -11.24 -6.22 -0.57
N ALA A 184 -11.45 -6.69 -1.81
CA ALA A 184 -12.57 -6.27 -2.64
C ALA A 184 -13.92 -6.71 -2.06
N VAL A 185 -14.02 -7.93 -1.53
CA VAL A 185 -15.24 -8.43 -0.87
C VAL A 185 -15.54 -7.61 0.40
N VAL A 186 -14.53 -7.40 1.25
CA VAL A 186 -14.68 -6.58 2.47
C VAL A 186 -15.04 -5.14 2.11
N GLY A 187 -14.36 -4.54 1.12
CA GLY A 187 -14.66 -3.19 0.63
C GLY A 187 -16.08 -3.06 0.09
N GLY A 188 -16.56 -4.05 -0.66
CA GLY A 188 -17.94 -4.14 -1.13
C GLY A 188 -18.94 -4.20 0.02
N ALA A 189 -18.67 -5.04 1.03
CA ALA A 189 -19.52 -5.14 2.23
C ALA A 189 -19.57 -3.82 3.01
N PHE A 190 -18.41 -3.16 3.22
CA PHE A 190 -18.33 -1.84 3.85
C PHE A 190 -19.13 -0.79 3.07
N GLY A 191 -18.99 -0.77 1.75
CA GLY A 191 -19.75 0.11 0.86
C GLY A 191 -21.26 -0.08 1.01
N LEU A 192 -21.73 -1.33 1.01
CA LEU A 192 -23.14 -1.67 1.20
C LEU A 192 -23.66 -1.22 2.57
N ILE A 193 -22.90 -1.47 3.64
CA ILE A 193 -23.26 -1.03 5.00
C ILE A 193 -23.42 0.50 5.05
N ILE A 194 -22.48 1.25 4.47
CA ILE A 194 -22.56 2.72 4.44
C ILE A 194 -23.78 3.19 3.64
N ILE A 195 -24.08 2.57 2.50
CA ILE A 195 -25.27 2.89 1.70
C ILE A 195 -26.55 2.65 2.50
N LEU A 196 -26.63 1.53 3.22
CA LEU A 196 -27.77 1.18 4.07
C LEU A 196 -27.96 2.18 5.21
N ILE A 197 -26.88 2.54 5.92
CA ILE A 197 -26.93 3.49 7.05
C ILE A 197 -27.34 4.88 6.56
N ARG A 198 -26.79 5.36 5.43
CA ARG A 198 -27.08 6.71 4.90
C ARG A 198 -28.42 6.80 4.17
N ARG A 199 -29.02 5.68 3.78
CA ARG A 199 -30.28 5.58 3.01
C ARG A 199 -30.26 6.37 1.68
N GLN A 200 -29.07 6.64 1.12
CA GLN A 200 -28.87 7.44 -0.10
C GLN A 200 -28.87 6.59 -1.40
N PHE A 201 -29.84 5.68 -1.54
CA PHE A 201 -29.84 4.69 -2.64
C PHE A 201 -29.85 5.32 -4.04
N LYS A 202 -30.65 6.36 -4.26
CA LYS A 202 -30.77 7.03 -5.56
C LYS A 202 -29.46 7.70 -6.00
N GLN A 203 -28.77 8.35 -5.07
CA GLN A 203 -27.49 9.02 -5.33
C GLN A 203 -26.40 8.00 -5.66
N ASN A 204 -26.32 6.91 -4.91
CA ASN A 204 -25.34 5.85 -5.14
C ASN A 204 -25.61 5.08 -6.45
N ALA A 205 -26.88 4.84 -6.80
CA ALA A 205 -27.23 4.24 -8.10
C ALA A 205 -26.81 5.13 -9.29
N GLY A 206 -26.93 6.46 -9.14
CA GLY A 206 -26.41 7.42 -10.13
C GLY A 206 -24.89 7.32 -10.30
N ILE A 207 -24.15 7.24 -9.19
CA ILE A 207 -22.69 7.07 -9.19
C ILE A 207 -22.29 5.74 -9.86
N VAL A 208 -22.97 4.63 -9.55
CA VAL A 208 -22.71 3.33 -10.18
C VAL A 208 -22.92 3.39 -11.70
N ARG A 209 -23.99 4.03 -12.16
CA ARG A 209 -24.26 4.21 -13.60
C ARG A 209 -23.18 5.04 -14.29
N GLU A 210 -22.68 6.09 -13.63
CA GLU A 210 -21.57 6.90 -14.13
C GLU A 210 -20.26 6.09 -14.19
N ILE A 211 -19.97 5.26 -13.18
CA ILE A 211 -18.80 4.36 -13.19
C ILE A 211 -18.88 3.35 -14.34
N MET A 212 -20.06 2.75 -14.57
CA MET A 212 -20.25 1.82 -15.69
C MET A 212 -20.05 2.50 -17.05
N SER A 213 -20.53 3.74 -17.20
CA SER A 213 -20.30 4.55 -18.40
C SER A 213 -18.82 4.83 -18.63
N ASP A 214 -18.06 5.09 -17.57
CA ASP A 214 -16.63 5.34 -17.67
C ASP A 214 -15.85 4.05 -17.97
N LEU A 215 -16.23 2.93 -17.36
CA LEU A 215 -15.63 1.63 -17.65
C LEU A 215 -15.86 1.21 -19.11
N HIS A 216 -17.05 1.48 -19.65
CA HIS A 216 -17.33 1.30 -21.07
C HIS A 216 -16.44 2.21 -21.94
N MET A 217 -16.24 3.48 -21.56
CA MET A 217 -15.32 4.39 -22.26
C MET A 217 -13.86 3.93 -22.22
N PHE A 218 -13.42 3.32 -21.10
CA PHE A 218 -12.11 2.66 -21.00
C PHE A 218 -11.99 1.52 -22.02
N GLY A 219 -13.03 0.68 -22.13
CA GLY A 219 -13.09 -0.41 -23.11
C GLY A 219 -13.07 0.06 -24.57
N THR A 220 -13.57 1.26 -24.85
CA THR A 220 -13.55 1.86 -26.19
C THR A 220 -12.29 2.70 -26.48
N GLY A 221 -11.27 2.66 -25.60
CA GLY A 221 -9.98 3.34 -25.81
C GLY A 221 -9.92 4.82 -25.39
N GLN A 222 -10.99 5.38 -24.81
CA GLN A 222 -11.05 6.79 -24.36
C GLN A 222 -10.62 6.96 -22.90
N VAL A 223 -9.48 6.34 -22.55
CA VAL A 223 -8.96 6.27 -21.16
C VAL A 223 -8.76 7.65 -20.52
N SER A 224 -8.21 8.60 -21.26
CA SER A 224 -7.94 9.97 -20.76
C SER A 224 -9.22 10.78 -20.50
N ALA A 225 -10.26 10.59 -21.33
CA ALA A 225 -11.54 11.27 -21.13
C ALA A 225 -12.29 10.70 -19.91
N ALA A 226 -12.25 9.38 -19.74
CA ALA A 226 -12.85 8.71 -18.59
C ALA A 226 -12.13 9.07 -17.27
N SER A 227 -10.80 9.12 -17.24
CA SER A 227 -10.04 9.52 -16.05
C SER A 227 -10.27 10.98 -15.66
N LYS A 228 -10.34 11.89 -16.63
CA LYS A 228 -10.68 13.30 -16.39
C LYS A 228 -12.07 13.45 -15.77
N ARG A 229 -13.07 12.79 -16.36
CA ARG A 229 -14.44 12.78 -15.84
C ARG A 229 -14.51 12.20 -14.42
N ALA A 230 -13.76 11.14 -14.15
CA ALA A 230 -13.66 10.55 -12.82
C ALA A 230 -13.03 11.50 -11.80
N HIS A 231 -11.98 12.24 -12.16
CA HIS A 231 -11.38 13.24 -11.29
C HIS A 231 -12.31 14.40 -10.96
N ASP A 232 -13.05 14.92 -11.95
CA ASP A 232 -14.02 16.00 -11.72
C ASP A 232 -15.12 15.59 -10.73
N ARG A 233 -15.56 14.33 -10.79
CA ARG A 233 -16.54 13.77 -9.85
C ARG A 233 -16.03 13.62 -8.42
N ARG A 234 -14.72 13.38 -8.24
CA ARG A 234 -14.12 13.10 -6.92
C ARG A 234 -14.37 14.23 -5.91
N SER A 235 -14.54 15.47 -6.40
CA SER A 235 -14.91 16.63 -5.57
C SER A 235 -16.27 16.48 -4.87
N ARG A 236 -17.20 15.71 -5.46
CA ARG A 236 -18.55 15.48 -4.94
C ARG A 236 -18.67 14.22 -4.08
N TRP A 237 -17.61 13.42 -3.99
CA TRP A 237 -17.62 12.13 -3.30
C TRP A 237 -17.22 12.29 -1.84
N THR A 238 -17.93 11.58 -0.95
CA THR A 238 -17.44 11.39 0.42
C THR A 238 -16.23 10.46 0.36
N LYS A 239 -15.06 10.95 0.78
CA LYS A 239 -13.87 10.09 0.91
C LYS A 239 -14.12 9.03 1.97
N LEU A 240 -13.94 7.77 1.60
CA LEU A 240 -13.97 6.65 2.54
C LEU A 240 -12.54 6.19 2.79
N PRO A 241 -12.23 5.67 3.99
CA PRO A 241 -10.92 5.10 4.29
C PRO A 241 -10.82 3.71 3.65
N TYR A 242 -10.40 3.66 2.39
CA TYR A 242 -10.28 2.42 1.61
C TYR A 242 -9.10 1.54 2.06
N GLY A 243 -8.13 2.10 2.77
CA GLY A 243 -7.02 1.37 3.37
C GLY A 243 -7.47 0.38 4.44
N ILE A 244 -8.55 0.67 5.17
CA ILE A 244 -9.10 -0.23 6.20
C ILE A 244 -9.63 -1.53 5.57
N PRO A 245 -10.59 -1.51 4.62
CA PRO A 245 -11.06 -2.73 3.98
C PRO A 245 -9.95 -3.54 3.30
N LEU A 246 -8.97 -2.88 2.67
CA LEU A 246 -7.83 -3.57 2.06
C LEU A 246 -6.98 -4.28 3.11
N CYS A 247 -6.59 -3.59 4.18
CA CYS A 247 -5.82 -4.21 5.26
C CYS A 247 -6.57 -5.38 5.90
N VAL A 248 -7.86 -5.21 6.18
CA VAL A 248 -8.71 -6.29 6.73
C VAL A 248 -8.73 -7.48 5.78
N GLY A 249 -8.90 -7.25 4.47
CA GLY A 249 -8.83 -8.31 3.47
C GLY A 249 -7.50 -9.07 3.45
N PHE A 250 -6.37 -8.36 3.58
CA PHE A 250 -5.05 -8.99 3.60
C PHE A 250 -4.88 -9.87 4.84
N LEU A 251 -5.23 -9.36 6.02
CA LEU A 251 -5.14 -10.09 7.28
C LEU A 251 -6.07 -11.31 7.29
N LEU A 252 -7.31 -11.16 6.81
CA LEU A 252 -8.25 -12.27 6.72
C LEU A 252 -7.75 -13.36 5.77
N TYR A 253 -7.21 -12.99 4.61
CA TYR A 253 -6.67 -13.97 3.67
C TYR A 253 -5.47 -14.73 4.24
N LEU A 254 -4.51 -14.00 4.84
CA LEU A 254 -3.35 -14.63 5.47
C LEU A 254 -3.77 -15.53 6.64
N GLY A 255 -4.66 -15.06 7.52
CA GLY A 255 -5.19 -15.86 8.63
C GLY A 255 -5.93 -17.11 8.14
N TYR A 256 -6.78 -16.99 7.12
CA TYR A 256 -7.46 -18.14 6.52
C TYR A 256 -6.47 -19.16 5.95
N LYS A 257 -5.48 -18.71 5.18
CA LYS A 257 -4.52 -19.60 4.51
C LYS A 257 -3.47 -20.20 5.42
N LEU A 258 -3.06 -19.51 6.47
CA LEU A 258 -1.96 -19.94 7.36
C LEU A 258 -2.43 -20.55 8.68
N LEU A 259 -3.65 -20.27 9.14
CA LEU A 259 -4.15 -20.77 10.43
C LEU A 259 -5.30 -21.77 10.30
N LEU A 260 -6.11 -21.68 9.24
CA LEU A 260 -7.31 -22.53 9.08
C LEU A 260 -7.15 -23.63 8.03
N VAL A 261 -6.33 -23.40 7.00
CA VAL A 261 -6.19 -24.32 5.85
C VAL A 261 -4.77 -24.88 5.71
N GLY A 262 -3.76 -24.19 6.24
CA GLY A 262 -2.37 -24.66 6.28
C GLY A 262 -2.09 -25.36 7.60
#